data_AF-A0A512JS13-F1
#
_entry.id   AF-A0A512JS13-F1
#
_cell.length_a   1.000
_cell.length_b   1.000
_cell.length_c   1.000
_cell.angle_alpha   90.00
_cell.angle_beta   90.00
_cell.angle_gamma   90.00
#
_symmetry.space_group_name_H-M   'P 1'
#
loop_
_entity.id
_entity.type
_entity.pdbx_description
1 polymer ?
#
loop_
_entity_poly.entity_id
_entity_poly.type
_entity_poly.pdbx_seq_one_letter_code
_entity_poly.pdbx_strand_id
1 'polypeptide(L)' 'MAHAFKGKGNAHGFTDDKSGVALPPEGGPWFYANEVDLDDPQPRVGVDSKQAKADIKENGYHVTGVEIHSTVKAV' A
#
# COMPACT_ATOMS: atom_id res chain seq x y z
N MET A 1 -8.87 -11.41 -0.81
CA MET A 1 -9.24 -10.04 -1.23
C MET A 1 -8.57 -9.02 -0.33
N ALA A 2 -7.91 -8.03 -0.93
CA ALA A 2 -7.36 -6.86 -0.27
C ALA A 2 -7.86 -5.62 -1.01
N HIS A 3 -7.98 -4.51 -0.29
CA HIS A 3 -8.40 -3.22 -0.81
C HIS A 3 -7.16 -2.41 -1.18
N ALA A 4 -7.06 -2.00 -2.45
CA ALA A 4 -6.00 -1.13 -2.93
C ALA A 4 -6.43 0.34 -2.82
N PHE A 5 -5.54 1.14 -2.27
CA PHE A 5 -5.68 2.57 -2.08
C PHE A 5 -4.54 3.29 -2.79
N LYS A 6 -4.85 4.43 -3.40
CA LYS A 6 -3.88 5.30 -4.03
C LYS A 6 -3.62 6.49 -3.13
N GLY A 7 -2.37 6.68 -2.75
CA GLY A 7 -1.89 7.78 -1.94
C GLY A 7 -1.37 8.94 -2.80
N LYS A 8 -0.71 9.88 -2.14
CA LYS A 8 -0.05 11.01 -2.80
C LYS A 8 1.12 10.53 -3.68
N GLY A 9 1.22 11.07 -4.89
CA GLY A 9 2.30 10.73 -5.82
C GLY A 9 2.14 9.33 -6.42
N ASN A 10 3.12 8.45 -6.19
CA ASN A 10 3.12 7.05 -6.64
C ASN A 10 2.84 6.04 -5.51
N ALA A 11 2.38 6.51 -4.35
CA ALA A 11 2.09 5.65 -3.22
C ALA A 11 0.86 4.77 -3.49
N HIS A 12 1.01 3.47 -3.28
CA HIS A 12 -0.05 2.48 -3.34
C HIS A 12 -0.09 1.73 -2.01
N GLY A 13 -1.22 1.84 -1.33
CA GLY A 13 -1.51 1.13 -0.09
C GLY A 13 -2.41 -0.06 -0.35
N PHE A 14 -2.20 -1.14 0.39
CA PHE A 14 -3.00 -2.35 0.36
C PHE A 14 -3.34 -2.75 1.80
N THR A 15 -4.58 -3.11 2.06
CA THR A 15 -5.03 -3.58 3.39
C THR A 15 -6.22 -4.52 3.23
N ASP A 16 -6.49 -5.38 4.22
CA ASP A 16 -7.73 -6.15 4.25
C ASP A 16 -8.93 -5.31 4.73
N ASP A 17 -8.68 -4.13 5.30
CA ASP A 17 -9.72 -3.23 5.76
C ASP A 17 -10.22 -2.30 4.64
N LYS A 18 -11.52 -2.32 4.40
CA LYS A 18 -12.17 -1.46 3.39
C LYS A 18 -12.12 0.03 3.74
N SER A 19 -11.90 0.37 5.01
CA SER A 19 -11.85 1.76 5.47
C SER A 19 -10.47 2.39 5.24
N GLY A 20 -9.43 1.59 5.01
CA GLY A 20 -8.06 2.08 4.78
C GLY A 20 -7.44 2.72 6.02
N VAL A 21 -8.01 2.51 7.21
CA VAL A 21 -7.59 3.19 8.46
C VAL A 21 -6.20 2.74 8.91
N ALA A 22 -5.82 1.51 8.55
CA ALA A 22 -4.50 0.96 8.82
C ALA A 22 -3.39 1.66 8.02
N LEU A 23 -3.71 2.40 6.96
CA LEU A 23 -2.70 2.99 6.09
C LEU A 23 -2.01 4.19 6.74
N PRO A 24 -0.67 4.29 6.65
CA PRO A 24 0.09 5.35 7.31
C PRO A 24 -0.25 6.72 6.70
N PRO A 25 -0.43 7.77 7.52
CA PRO A 25 -0.83 9.09 7.05
C PRO A 25 0.22 9.76 6.15
N GLU A 26 1.49 9.34 6.22
CA GLU A 26 2.60 9.88 5.44
C GLU A 26 2.46 9.65 3.92
N GLY A 27 1.80 8.56 3.51
CA GLY A 27 1.47 8.29 2.11
C GLY A 27 0.12 8.87 1.68
N GLY A 28 -0.65 9.44 2.62
CA GLY A 28 -1.97 9.99 2.39
C GLY A 28 -1.97 11.37 1.70
N PRO A 29 -3.14 11.88 1.31
CA PRO A 29 -4.47 11.28 1.48
C PRO A 29 -4.68 10.01 0.64
N TRP A 30 -5.25 8.98 1.25
CA TRP A 30 -5.52 7.69 0.61
C TRP A 30 -6.90 7.68 -0.03
N PHE A 31 -6.97 7.26 -1.28
CA PHE A 31 -8.20 7.12 -2.03
C PHE A 31 -8.39 5.66 -2.40
N TYR A 32 -9.54 5.09 -2.05
CA TYR A 32 -9.88 3.75 -2.48
C TYR A 32 -9.87 3.70 -4.02
N ALA A 33 -9.03 2.83 -4.58
CA ALA A 33 -8.89 2.66 -6.01
C ALA A 33 -9.71 1.46 -6.48
N ASN A 34 -9.39 0.27 -5.99
CA ASN A 34 -10.03 -0.96 -6.41
C ASN A 34 -9.75 -2.10 -5.41
N GLU A 35 -10.58 -3.13 -5.43
CA GLU A 35 -10.26 -4.39 -4.77
C GLU A 35 -9.28 -5.19 -5.63
N VAL A 36 -8.37 -5.86 -4.95
CA VAL A 36 -7.34 -6.71 -5.53
C VAL A 36 -7.39 -8.06 -4.85
N ASP A 37 -7.51 -9.12 -5.64
CA ASP A 37 -7.25 -10.44 -5.10
C ASP A 37 -5.74 -10.71 -5.12
N LEU A 38 -5.15 -10.97 -3.94
CA LEU A 38 -3.72 -11.25 -3.76
C LEU A 38 -3.39 -12.73 -3.98
N ASP A 39 -4.40 -13.59 -4.08
CA ASP A 39 -4.27 -15.00 -4.45
C ASP A 39 -4.32 -15.18 -5.98
N ASP A 40 -4.72 -14.13 -6.71
CA ASP A 40 -4.71 -14.13 -8.16
C ASP A 40 -3.26 -14.25 -8.71
N PRO A 41 -3.01 -15.24 -9.58
CA PRO A 41 -1.67 -15.51 -10.10
C PRO A 41 -1.21 -14.47 -11.13
N GLN A 42 -2.05 -13.51 -11.55
CA GLN A 42 -1.62 -12.50 -12.50
C GLN A 42 -0.61 -11.55 -11.84
N PRO A 43 0.61 -11.43 -12.40
CA PRO A 43 1.61 -10.53 -11.86
C PRO A 43 1.12 -9.08 -11.98
N ARG A 44 0.96 -8.40 -10.85
CA ARG A 44 0.74 -6.95 -10.82
C ARG A 44 2.08 -6.24 -10.87
N VAL A 45 2.27 -5.41 -11.89
CA VAL A 45 3.52 -4.63 -12.07
C VAL A 45 3.79 -3.82 -10.80
N GLY A 46 4.95 -4.05 -10.17
CA GLY A 46 5.40 -3.31 -8.99
C GLY A 46 4.79 -3.73 -7.64
N VAL A 47 4.03 -4.83 -7.60
CA VAL A 47 3.44 -5.37 -6.36
C VAL A 47 3.82 -6.85 -6.24
N ASP A 48 4.61 -7.19 -5.22
CA ASP A 48 4.83 -8.59 -4.87
C ASP A 48 3.68 -9.07 -3.98
N SER A 49 2.76 -9.87 -4.55
CA SER A 49 1.56 -10.33 -3.83
C SER A 49 1.89 -11.14 -2.57
N LYS A 50 3.02 -11.85 -2.55
CA LYS A 50 3.43 -12.66 -1.39
C LYS A 50 3.91 -11.77 -0.26
N GLN A 51 4.73 -10.77 -0.56
CA GLN A 51 5.20 -9.76 0.37
C GLN A 51 4.02 -8.93 0.89
N ALA A 52 3.15 -8.45 0.00
CA ALA A 52 1.96 -7.70 0.38
C ALA A 52 1.06 -8.50 1.34
N LYS A 53 0.87 -9.79 1.09
CA LYS A 53 0.09 -10.66 1.99
C LYS A 53 0.76 -10.88 3.35
N ALA A 54 2.09 -10.98 3.38
CA ALA A 54 2.85 -11.09 4.62
C ALA A 54 2.78 -9.81 5.45
N ASP A 55 3.01 -8.65 4.83
CA ASP A 55 2.92 -7.33 5.46
C ASP A 55 1.51 -7.03 5.97
N ILE A 56 0.47 -7.31 5.19
CA ILE A 56 -0.92 -7.14 5.66
C ILE A 56 -1.19 -8.06 6.86
N LYS A 57 -0.66 -9.28 6.87
CA LYS A 57 -0.85 -10.21 8.00
C LYS A 57 -0.10 -9.78 9.27
N GLU A 58 1.07 -9.16 9.12
CA GLU A 58 1.92 -8.75 10.24
C GLU A 58 1.58 -7.34 10.75
N ASN A 59 1.36 -6.39 9.85
CA ASN A 59 1.19 -4.97 10.12
C ASN A 59 -0.23 -4.45 9.85
N GLY A 60 -1.11 -5.24 9.21
CA GLY A 60 -2.46 -4.81 8.81
C GLY A 60 -2.51 -4.03 7.49
N TYR A 61 -1.36 -3.69 6.91
CA TYR A 61 -1.25 -3.00 5.64
C TYR A 61 0.07 -3.30 4.93
N HIS A 62 0.12 -3.03 3.62
CA HIS A 62 1.34 -3.00 2.81
C HIS A 62 1.34 -1.74 1.95
N VAL A 63 2.44 -0.99 1.94
CA VAL A 63 2.58 0.19 1.07
C VAL A 63 3.76 -0.02 0.14
N THR A 64 3.54 0.22 -1.15
CA THR A 64 4.56 0.20 -2.20
C THR A 64 4.52 1.51 -2.98
N GLY A 65 5.64 1.90 -3.58
CA GLY A 65 5.75 3.19 -4.28
C GLY A 65 6.00 4.36 -3.33
N VAL A 66 7.02 4.23 -2.49
CA VAL A 66 7.50 5.29 -1.61
C VAL A 66 8.92 5.66 -2.05
N GLU A 67 9.02 6.65 -2.92
CA GLU A 67 10.22 7.49 -2.97
C GLU A 67 10.00 8.63 -1.97
N ILE A 68 9.99 8.30 -0.66
CA ILE A 68 10.23 9.33 0.34
C ILE A 68 11.69 9.72 0.19
N HIS A 69 11.95 10.76 -0.59
CA HIS A 69 13.05 11.63 -0.25
C HIS A 69 12.70 12.27 1.10
N SER A 70 12.98 11.53 2.18
CA SER A 70 13.31 12.15 3.46
C SER A 70 14.61 12.92 3.22
N THR A 71 14.53 14.11 2.58
CA THR A 71 15.53 15.13 2.80
C THR A 71 15.35 15.55 4.25
N VAL A 72 16.05 14.84 5.12
CA VAL A 72 16.49 15.41 6.39
C VAL A 72 17.18 16.70 5.98
N LYS A 73 16.60 17.84 6.33
CA LYS A 73 17.34 19.10 6.33
C LYS A 73 18.50 18.91 7.30
N ALA A 74 19.65 18.48 6.77
CA ALA A 74 20.92 18.66 7.45
C ALA A 74 21.19 20.17 7.40
N VAL A 75 21.19 20.75 8.59
CA VAL A 75 21.40 22.16 8.93
C VAL A 75 22.71 22.73 8.40
#